data_AF-A0A420I6N4-F1
#
_entry.id   AF-A0A420I6N4-F1
#
_cell.length_a   1.000
_cell.length_b   1.000
_cell.length_c   1.000
_cell.angle_alpha   90.00
_cell.angle_beta   90.00
_cell.angle_gamma   90.00
#
_symmetry.space_group_name_H-M   'P 1'
#
loop_
_entity.id
_entity.type
_entity.pdbx_description
1 polymer ?
#
loop_
_entity_poly.entity_id
_entity_poly.type
_entity_poly.pdbx_seq_one_letter_code
_entity_poly.pdbx_strand_id
1 'polypeptide(L)'
;MIYSTVLYRLLKKCIKQSLQQFRFIEDIVKSVSSNITINGLEPTQSLLDTIIKSRVNTTATEIEEYEPFDSRLFQKAQKLAHQEEDLIEEIATLRRTIPRQLITSTKAEFKDSLEKDELLLKSLEDHLKTSQTTSANLGLVALERQDAIERDWNKGVQGLGALMRSLPEMVAKKSRAEEVEKYVTQKIE
;
A
#
# COMPACT_ATOMS: atom_id res chain seq x y z
N MET A 1 -15.22 -74.35 37.37
CA MET A 1 -14.33 -73.39 38.06
C MET A 1 -13.22 -72.77 37.19
N ILE A 2 -12.79 -73.36 36.08
CA ILE A 2 -11.64 -72.86 35.30
C ILE A 2 -11.96 -71.56 34.51
N TYR A 3 -13.18 -71.43 33.98
CA TYR A 3 -13.60 -70.25 33.19
C TYR A 3 -13.59 -68.93 33.99
N SER A 4 -13.94 -68.97 35.28
CA SER A 4 -13.95 -67.78 36.15
C SER A 4 -12.54 -67.22 36.40
N THR A 5 -11.55 -68.10 36.56
CA THR A 5 -10.17 -67.70 36.85
C THR A 5 -9.46 -67.13 35.61
N VAL A 6 -9.77 -67.69 34.44
CA VAL A 6 -9.24 -67.20 33.15
C VAL A 6 -9.83 -65.82 32.82
N LEU A 7 -11.15 -65.64 32.99
CA LEU A 7 -11.81 -64.35 32.77
C LEU A 7 -11.26 -63.26 33.69
N TYR A 8 -11.07 -63.56 34.98
CA TYR A 8 -10.50 -62.61 35.94
C TYR A 8 -9.06 -62.21 35.59
N ARG A 9 -8.23 -63.14 35.11
CA ARG A 9 -6.87 -62.83 34.64
C ARG A 9 -6.87 -61.95 33.40
N LEU A 10 -7.77 -62.20 32.44
CA LEU A 10 -7.92 -61.38 31.24
C LEU A 10 -8.39 -59.97 31.60
N LEU A 11 -9.40 -59.85 32.47
CA LEU A 11 -9.91 -58.57 32.94
C LEU A 11 -8.83 -57.77 33.69
N LYS A 12 -8.07 -58.41 34.59
CA LYS A 12 -6.95 -57.77 35.29
C LYS A 12 -5.83 -57.33 34.34
N LYS A 13 -5.56 -58.09 33.28
CA LYS A 13 -4.59 -57.71 32.24
C LYS A 13 -5.09 -56.51 31.43
N CYS A 14 -6.36 -56.49 31.07
CA CYS A 14 -7.02 -55.38 30.35
C CYS A 14 -7.06 -54.09 31.18
N ILE A 15 -7.40 -54.18 32.48
CA ILE A 15 -7.37 -53.04 33.41
C ILE A 15 -5.94 -52.53 33.59
N LYS A 16 -4.94 -53.40 33.73
CA LYS A 16 -3.54 -52.97 33.80
C LYS A 16 -3.09 -52.27 32.52
N GLN A 17 -3.51 -52.77 31.36
CA GLN A 17 -3.16 -52.19 30.07
C GLN A 17 -3.80 -50.82 29.85
N SER A 18 -5.08 -50.65 30.21
CA SER A 18 -5.74 -49.34 30.19
C SER A 18 -5.11 -48.36 31.19
N LEU A 19 -4.82 -48.79 32.42
CA LEU A 19 -4.10 -47.96 33.39
C LEU A 19 -2.70 -47.53 32.88
N GLN A 20 -1.98 -48.41 32.19
CA GLN A 20 -0.70 -48.06 31.58
C GLN A 20 -0.86 -47.07 30.43
N GLN A 21 -1.92 -47.18 29.63
CA GLN A 21 -2.23 -46.21 28.57
C GLN A 21 -2.53 -44.81 29.15
N PHE A 22 -3.28 -44.73 30.25
CA PHE A 22 -3.57 -43.44 30.90
C PHE A 22 -2.32 -42.75 31.42
N ARG A 23 -1.43 -43.49 32.10
CA ARG A 23 -0.16 -42.91 32.59
C ARG A 23 0.75 -42.46 31.44
N PHE A 24 0.79 -43.22 30.36
CA PHE A 24 1.56 -42.87 29.17
C PHE A 24 1.10 -41.55 28.52
N ILE A 25 -0.22 -41.31 28.46
CA ILE A 25 -0.79 -40.06 27.93
C ILE A 25 -0.42 -38.88 28.84
N GLU A 26 -0.49 -39.04 30.15
CA GLU A 26 -0.09 -38.01 31.12
C GLU A 26 1.38 -37.61 30.94
N ASP A 27 2.27 -38.59 30.77
CA ASP A 27 3.71 -38.36 30.58
C ASP A 27 4.02 -37.64 29.26
N ILE A 28 3.34 -38.01 28.17
CA ILE A 28 3.48 -37.32 26.87
C ILE A 28 3.00 -35.88 26.96
N VAL A 29 1.81 -35.65 27.54
CA VAL A 29 1.24 -34.30 27.63
C VAL A 29 2.14 -33.39 28.47
N LYS A 30 2.67 -33.89 29.59
CA LYS A 30 3.64 -33.13 30.40
C LYS A 30 4.93 -32.82 29.63
N SER A 31 5.45 -33.79 28.88
CA SER A 31 6.65 -33.62 28.05
C SER A 31 6.47 -32.61 26.90
N VAL A 32 5.30 -32.63 26.25
CA VAL A 32 4.97 -31.74 25.13
C VAL A 32 4.51 -30.36 25.60
N SER A 33 3.96 -30.24 26.81
CA SER A 33 3.39 -29.00 27.34
C SER A 33 4.34 -27.80 27.36
N SER A 34 5.65 -28.02 27.52
CA SER A 34 6.66 -26.96 27.50
C SER A 34 6.96 -26.41 26.11
N ASN A 35 6.52 -27.10 25.04
CA ASN A 35 6.77 -26.74 23.64
C ASN A 35 5.49 -26.32 22.89
N ILE A 36 4.35 -26.26 23.58
CA ILE A 36 3.08 -25.83 22.99
C ILE A 36 2.61 -24.56 23.68
N THR A 37 2.02 -23.67 22.89
CA THR A 37 1.29 -22.52 23.42
C THR A 37 -0.18 -22.71 23.12
N ILE A 38 -1.03 -22.34 24.08
CA ILE A 38 -2.47 -22.31 23.89
C ILE A 38 -2.84 -20.84 23.70
N ASN A 39 -3.26 -20.46 22.49
CA ASN A 39 -3.58 -19.07 22.14
C ASN A 39 -2.44 -18.07 22.45
N GLY A 40 -1.18 -18.50 22.28
CA GLY A 40 0.00 -17.66 22.52
C GLY A 40 0.43 -17.54 23.99
N LEU A 41 -0.23 -18.25 24.92
CA LEU A 41 0.17 -18.33 26.33
C LEU A 41 0.76 -19.70 26.63
N GLU A 42 1.77 -19.72 27.50
CA GLU A 42 2.31 -20.97 28.03
C GLU A 42 1.28 -21.62 28.94
N PRO A 43 0.98 -22.92 28.75
CA PRO A 43 -0.01 -23.60 29.56
C PRO A 43 0.48 -23.72 31.01
N THR A 44 -0.31 -23.21 31.96
CA THR A 44 -0.02 -23.37 33.39
C THR A 44 -0.24 -24.83 33.82
N GLN A 45 0.60 -25.35 34.71
CA GLN A 45 0.52 -26.74 35.20
C GLN A 45 -0.86 -27.12 35.76
N SER A 46 -1.54 -26.17 36.42
CA SER A 46 -2.91 -26.35 36.93
C SER A 46 -3.96 -26.54 35.83
N LEU A 47 -3.80 -25.88 34.69
CA LEU A 47 -4.70 -26.00 33.53
C LEU A 47 -4.50 -27.35 32.85
N LEU A 48 -3.25 -27.80 32.72
CA LEU A 48 -2.91 -29.12 32.17
C LEU A 48 -3.48 -30.26 33.04
N ASP A 49 -3.32 -30.18 34.36
CA ASP A 49 -3.88 -31.15 35.30
C ASP A 49 -5.41 -31.19 35.23
N THR A 50 -6.06 -30.04 35.00
CA THR A 50 -7.51 -29.95 34.85
C THR A 50 -7.99 -30.60 33.56
N ILE A 51 -7.30 -30.37 32.44
CA ILE A 51 -7.61 -31.00 31.14
C ILE A 51 -7.39 -32.51 31.15
N ILE A 52 -6.32 -32.98 31.83
CA ILE A 52 -6.02 -34.41 31.94
C ILE A 52 -7.07 -35.10 32.84
N LYS A 53 -7.49 -34.46 33.94
CA LYS A 53 -8.50 -35.00 34.87
C LYS A 53 -9.92 -34.94 34.33
N SER A 54 -10.29 -33.90 33.57
CA SER A 54 -11.65 -33.76 33.03
C SER A 54 -12.02 -34.92 32.09
N ARG A 55 -11.04 -35.45 31.35
CA ARG A 55 -11.24 -36.56 30.41
C ARG A 55 -11.40 -37.94 31.08
N VAL A 56 -11.13 -38.07 32.38
CA VAL A 56 -11.33 -39.32 33.14
C VAL A 56 -12.81 -39.57 33.46
N ASN A 57 -13.66 -38.53 33.39
CA ASN A 57 -15.09 -38.63 33.69
C ASN A 57 -15.99 -38.89 32.46
N THR A 58 -15.44 -38.88 31.24
CA THR A 58 -16.22 -39.00 29.99
C THR A 58 -16.60 -40.43 29.59
N THR A 59 -16.91 -41.32 30.55
CA THR A 59 -17.52 -42.63 30.27
C THR A 59 -18.95 -42.79 30.81
N ALA A 60 -19.61 -41.72 31.26
CA ALA A 60 -21.04 -41.76 31.52
C ALA A 60 -21.68 -40.39 31.25
N THR A 61 -22.58 -40.35 30.26
CA THR A 61 -23.48 -39.24 29.88
C THR A 61 -22.81 -37.92 29.47
N GLU A 62 -22.91 -37.56 28.18
CA GLU A 62 -22.86 -36.15 27.75
C GLU A 62 -23.95 -35.40 28.52
N ILE A 63 -23.58 -34.76 29.62
CA ILE A 63 -24.41 -33.77 30.28
C ILE A 63 -24.13 -32.49 29.50
N GLU A 64 -25.09 -32.07 28.67
CA GLU A 64 -25.06 -30.73 28.07
C GLU A 64 -25.11 -29.72 29.22
N GLU A 65 -23.95 -29.25 29.67
CA GLU A 65 -23.83 -28.18 30.65
C GLU A 65 -24.29 -26.88 29.99
N TYR A 66 -25.59 -26.59 30.09
CA TYR A 66 -26.15 -25.33 29.61
C TYR A 66 -25.67 -24.19 30.52
N GLU A 67 -24.96 -23.21 29.95
CA GLU A 67 -24.63 -21.99 30.67
C GLU A 67 -25.92 -21.32 31.17
N PRO A 68 -26.03 -20.96 32.46
CA PRO A 68 -27.20 -20.26 32.97
C PRO A 68 -27.42 -18.96 32.20
N PHE A 69 -28.66 -18.74 31.74
CA PHE A 69 -28.99 -17.54 30.98
C PHE A 69 -28.77 -16.27 31.81
N ASP A 70 -27.78 -15.47 31.44
CA ASP A 70 -27.57 -14.15 32.02
C ASP A 70 -28.45 -13.10 31.32
N SER A 71 -29.55 -12.75 31.98
CA SER A 71 -30.46 -11.69 31.54
C SER A 71 -29.78 -10.35 31.28
N ARG A 72 -28.66 -10.03 31.96
CA ARG A 72 -27.93 -8.77 31.77
C ARG A 72 -27.14 -8.76 30.47
N LEU A 73 -26.47 -9.88 30.15
CA LEU A 73 -25.78 -10.05 28.89
C LEU A 73 -26.78 -10.03 27.72
N PHE A 74 -27.93 -10.64 27.89
CA PHE A 74 -29.00 -10.59 26.89
C PHE A 74 -29.52 -9.16 26.65
N GLN A 75 -29.85 -8.41 27.71
CA GLN A 75 -30.27 -7.02 27.59
C GLN A 75 -29.19 -6.13 26.95
N LYS A 76 -27.92 -6.38 27.27
CA LYS A 76 -26.79 -5.69 26.66
C LYS A 76 -26.68 -6.03 25.16
N ALA A 77 -26.80 -7.30 24.80
CA ALA A 77 -26.79 -7.75 23.41
C ALA A 77 -27.95 -7.13 22.62
N GLN A 78 -29.16 -7.10 23.20
CA GLN A 78 -30.31 -6.45 22.60
C GLN A 78 -30.09 -4.95 22.38
N LYS A 79 -29.53 -4.26 23.38
CA LYS A 79 -29.20 -2.83 23.24
C LYS A 79 -28.15 -2.58 22.16
N LEU A 80 -27.12 -3.44 22.09
CA LEU A 80 -26.09 -3.34 21.06
C LEU A 80 -26.66 -3.58 19.66
N ALA A 81 -27.57 -4.54 19.50
CA ALA A 81 -28.24 -4.81 18.23
C ALA A 81 -29.06 -3.60 17.76
N HIS A 82 -29.82 -2.95 18.65
CA HIS A 82 -30.53 -1.72 18.30
C HIS A 82 -29.58 -0.57 17.94
N GLN A 83 -28.48 -0.41 18.67
CA GLN A 83 -27.46 0.59 18.33
C GLN A 83 -26.82 0.32 16.96
N GLU A 84 -26.62 -0.95 16.61
CA GLU A 84 -26.13 -1.34 15.29
C GLU A 84 -27.13 -0.97 14.19
N GLU A 85 -28.42 -1.25 14.38
CA GLU A 85 -29.48 -0.88 13.45
C GLU A 85 -29.55 0.64 13.23
N ASP A 86 -29.53 1.44 14.31
CA ASP A 86 -29.55 2.90 14.25
C ASP A 86 -28.34 3.46 13.47
N LEU A 87 -27.14 2.93 13.74
CA LEU A 87 -25.92 3.35 13.06
C LEU A 87 -25.93 2.95 11.57
N ILE A 88 -26.51 1.80 11.22
CA ILE A 88 -26.67 1.38 9.82
C ILE A 88 -27.60 2.35 9.08
N GLU A 89 -28.71 2.76 9.70
CA GLU A 89 -29.62 3.75 9.12
C GLU A 89 -28.91 5.10 8.93
N GLU A 90 -28.20 5.58 9.96
CA GLU A 90 -27.44 6.83 9.89
C GLU A 90 -26.41 6.78 8.74
N ILE A 91 -25.60 5.73 8.64
CA ILE A 91 -24.61 5.58 7.57
C ILE A 91 -25.28 5.56 6.19
N ALA A 92 -26.43 4.89 6.04
CA ALA A 92 -27.16 4.86 4.78
C ALA A 92 -27.66 6.26 4.38
N THR A 93 -28.20 7.02 5.34
CA THR A 93 -28.64 8.41 5.09
C THR A 93 -27.46 9.32 4.75
N LEU A 94 -26.34 9.20 5.45
CA LEU A 94 -25.11 9.96 5.19
C LEU A 94 -24.56 9.68 3.79
N ARG A 95 -24.46 8.40 3.40
CA ARG A 95 -24.00 7.99 2.06
C ARG A 95 -24.86 8.58 0.95
N ARG A 96 -26.17 8.73 1.19
CA ARG A 96 -27.11 9.30 0.21
C ARG A 96 -27.05 10.83 0.14
N THR A 97 -26.79 11.51 1.24
CA THR A 97 -26.95 12.97 1.37
C THR A 97 -25.63 13.75 1.24
N ILE A 98 -24.57 13.31 1.92
CA ILE A 98 -23.30 14.04 2.02
C ILE A 98 -22.64 14.27 0.65
N PRO A 99 -22.49 13.27 -0.24
CA PRO A 99 -21.79 13.50 -1.51
C PRO A 99 -22.46 14.60 -2.34
N ARG A 100 -23.79 14.64 -2.35
CA ARG A 100 -24.56 15.67 -3.07
C ARG A 100 -24.35 17.05 -2.46
N GLN A 101 -24.40 17.16 -1.13
CA GLN A 101 -24.20 18.42 -0.43
C GLN A 101 -22.79 18.98 -0.64
N LEU A 102 -21.76 18.11 -0.57
CA LEU A 102 -20.37 18.50 -0.81
C LEU A 102 -20.17 18.98 -2.25
N ILE A 103 -20.69 18.27 -3.26
CA ILE A 103 -20.61 18.70 -4.66
C ILE A 103 -21.29 20.06 -4.83
N THR A 104 -22.43 20.30 -4.19
CA THR A 104 -23.11 21.60 -4.31
C THR A 104 -22.36 22.74 -3.62
N SER A 105 -21.79 22.52 -2.42
CA SER A 105 -21.03 23.57 -1.74
C SER A 105 -19.73 23.87 -2.46
N THR A 106 -18.98 22.83 -2.84
CA THR A 106 -17.71 22.98 -3.57
C THR A 106 -17.91 23.64 -4.93
N LYS A 107 -18.99 23.29 -5.65
CA LYS A 107 -19.34 23.97 -6.90
C LYS A 107 -19.65 25.45 -6.69
N ALA A 108 -20.36 25.80 -5.62
CA ALA A 108 -20.66 27.19 -5.28
C ALA A 108 -19.38 27.95 -4.93
N GLU A 109 -18.54 27.41 -4.04
CA GLU A 109 -17.25 28.00 -3.67
C GLU A 109 -16.32 28.20 -4.87
N PHE A 110 -16.25 27.20 -5.77
CA PHE A 110 -15.45 27.29 -6.98
C PHE A 110 -15.97 28.37 -7.94
N LYS A 111 -17.29 28.47 -8.10
CA LYS A 111 -17.90 29.52 -8.92
C LYS A 111 -17.61 30.91 -8.35
N ASP A 112 -17.76 31.09 -7.04
CA ASP A 112 -17.49 32.35 -6.36
C ASP A 112 -16.01 32.73 -6.44
N SER A 113 -15.10 31.75 -6.42
CA SER A 113 -13.66 31.98 -6.63
C SER A 113 -13.38 32.45 -8.05
N LEU A 114 -13.96 31.77 -9.06
CA LEU A 114 -13.80 32.17 -10.47
C LEU A 114 -14.33 33.59 -10.73
N GLU A 115 -15.47 33.96 -10.14
CA GLU A 115 -16.02 35.31 -10.28
C GLU A 115 -15.08 36.36 -9.69
N LYS A 116 -14.47 36.09 -8.53
CA LYS A 116 -13.45 36.97 -7.93
C LYS A 116 -12.21 37.09 -8.81
N ASP A 117 -11.72 35.97 -9.34
CA ASP A 117 -10.54 35.94 -10.20
C ASP A 117 -10.79 36.70 -11.51
N GLU A 118 -11.98 36.56 -12.10
CA GLU A 118 -12.39 37.30 -13.30
C GLU A 118 -12.47 38.81 -13.03
N LEU A 119 -13.01 39.22 -11.88
CA LEU A 119 -13.02 40.63 -11.46
C LEU A 119 -11.61 41.19 -11.27
N LEU A 120 -10.70 40.41 -10.68
CA LEU A 120 -9.31 40.81 -10.53
C LEU A 120 -8.63 40.95 -11.90
N LEU A 121 -8.79 39.98 -12.80
CA LEU A 121 -8.25 40.05 -14.15
C LEU A 121 -8.78 41.26 -14.91
N LYS A 122 -10.07 41.54 -14.81
CA LYS A 122 -10.70 42.71 -15.44
C LYS A 122 -10.12 44.02 -14.90
N SER A 123 -9.92 44.13 -13.58
CA SER A 123 -9.30 45.30 -12.99
C SER A 123 -7.86 45.51 -13.48
N LEU A 124 -7.08 44.44 -13.62
CA LEU A 124 -5.72 44.48 -14.18
C LEU A 124 -5.73 44.87 -15.66
N GLU A 125 -6.68 44.35 -16.43
CA GLU A 125 -6.84 44.71 -17.84
C GLU A 125 -7.19 46.20 -17.99
N ASP A 126 -8.09 46.73 -17.16
CA ASP A 126 -8.44 48.15 -17.15
C ASP A 126 -7.23 49.03 -16.75
N HIS A 127 -6.43 48.59 -15.78
CA HIS A 127 -5.16 49.22 -15.43
C HIS A 127 -4.15 49.19 -16.58
N LEU A 128 -4.02 48.07 -17.30
CA LEU A 128 -3.14 47.93 -18.46
C LEU A 128 -3.61 48.79 -19.63
N LYS A 129 -4.91 48.81 -19.95
CA LYS A 129 -5.48 49.68 -21.00
C LYS A 129 -5.22 51.15 -20.69
N THR A 130 -5.46 51.56 -19.45
CA THR A 130 -5.14 52.92 -18.98
C THR A 130 -3.64 53.20 -19.14
N SER A 131 -2.78 52.27 -18.70
CA SER A 131 -1.32 52.38 -18.83
C SER A 131 -0.84 52.37 -20.28
N GLN A 132 -1.51 51.67 -21.20
CA GLN A 132 -1.13 51.56 -22.60
C GLN A 132 -1.51 52.82 -23.40
N THR A 133 -2.57 53.53 -23.01
CA THR A 133 -2.87 54.87 -23.56
C THR A 133 -1.81 55.90 -23.18
N THR A 134 -1.22 55.79 -21.99
CA THR A 134 0.01 56.49 -21.61
C THR A 134 1.22 55.64 -21.99
N SER A 135 1.57 55.56 -23.29
CA SER A 135 2.80 54.91 -23.79
C SER A 135 3.92 55.00 -22.75
N ALA A 136 4.07 53.95 -21.95
CA ALA A 136 5.04 53.92 -20.89
C ALA A 136 6.36 53.71 -21.61
N ASN A 137 7.03 54.82 -21.90
CA ASN A 137 8.43 54.81 -22.31
C ASN A 137 9.19 54.11 -21.18
N LEU A 138 9.41 52.80 -21.31
CA LEU A 138 10.11 51.95 -20.33
C LEU A 138 11.59 52.34 -20.20
N GLY A 139 12.02 53.48 -20.76
CA GLY A 139 13.40 53.95 -20.74
C GLY A 139 14.34 53.02 -21.51
N LEU A 140 13.81 52.09 -22.30
CA LEU A 140 14.57 51.17 -23.12
C LEU A 140 15.10 51.93 -24.34
N VAL A 141 16.13 52.75 -24.12
CA VAL A 141 16.97 53.30 -25.18
C VAL A 141 17.63 52.14 -25.91
N ALA A 142 17.84 52.29 -27.23
CA ALA A 142 18.57 51.32 -28.05
C ALA A 142 19.85 50.86 -27.34
N LEU A 143 19.94 49.56 -27.03
CA LEU A 143 21.11 48.99 -26.37
C LEU A 143 22.32 49.18 -27.28
N GLU A 144 23.30 49.98 -26.83
CA GLU A 144 24.51 50.36 -27.59
C GLU A 144 25.25 49.16 -28.23
N ARG A 145 25.12 47.98 -27.62
CA ARG A 145 25.81 46.75 -28.04
C ARG A 145 24.96 45.81 -28.90
N GLN A 146 23.68 46.10 -29.13
CA GLN A 146 22.79 45.20 -29.88
C GLN A 146 23.28 44.97 -31.32
N ASP A 147 23.65 46.04 -32.02
CA ASP A 147 24.16 45.96 -33.39
C ASP A 147 25.48 45.17 -33.50
N ALA A 148 26.28 45.16 -32.43
CA ALA A 148 27.51 44.36 -32.38
C ALA A 148 27.19 42.86 -32.20
N ILE A 149 26.25 42.55 -31.29
CA ILE A 149 25.81 41.17 -31.02
C ILE A 149 25.17 40.55 -32.28
N GLU A 150 24.32 41.30 -32.99
CA GLU A 150 23.68 40.82 -34.21
C GLU A 150 24.68 40.58 -35.34
N ARG A 151 25.69 41.45 -35.48
CA ARG A 151 26.76 41.26 -36.47
C ARG A 151 27.61 40.01 -36.16
N ASP A 152 27.97 39.80 -34.90
CA ASP A 152 28.80 38.67 -34.50
C ASP A 152 28.03 37.34 -34.60
N TRP A 153 26.74 37.36 -34.26
CA TRP A 153 25.83 36.23 -34.49
C TRP A 153 25.74 35.86 -35.97
N ASN A 154 25.49 36.85 -36.84
CA ASN A 154 25.40 36.62 -38.28
C ASN A 154 26.71 36.07 -38.87
N LYS A 155 27.87 36.57 -38.42
CA LYS A 155 29.17 36.00 -38.80
C LYS A 155 29.33 34.56 -38.33
N GLY A 156 28.91 34.24 -37.10
CA GLY A 156 28.95 32.89 -36.56
C GLY A 156 28.10 31.91 -37.37
N VAL A 157 26.87 32.30 -37.72
CA VAL A 157 25.94 31.48 -38.53
C VAL A 157 26.50 31.27 -39.94
N GLN A 158 27.02 32.32 -40.58
CA GLN A 158 27.63 32.21 -41.92
C GLN A 158 28.88 31.32 -41.91
N GLY A 159 29.75 31.48 -40.90
CA GLY A 159 30.95 30.64 -40.74
C GLY A 159 30.60 29.16 -40.53
N LEU A 160 29.59 28.87 -39.72
CA LEU A 160 29.11 27.50 -39.50
C LEU A 160 28.53 26.89 -40.78
N GLY A 161 27.77 27.67 -41.56
CA GLY A 161 27.26 27.24 -42.86
C GLY A 161 28.36 26.92 -43.88
N ALA A 162 29.40 27.77 -43.93
CA ALA A 162 30.56 27.53 -44.79
C ALA A 162 31.35 26.27 -44.36
N LEU A 163 31.48 26.03 -43.05
CA LEU A 163 32.11 24.83 -42.51
C LEU A 163 31.31 23.57 -42.85
N MET A 164 29.99 23.58 -42.66
CA MET A 164 29.13 22.46 -43.06
C MET A 164 29.24 22.15 -44.55
N ARG A 165 29.42 23.17 -45.40
CA ARG A 165 29.58 22.98 -46.84
C ARG A 165 30.96 22.41 -47.23
N SER A 166 32.02 22.74 -46.48
CA SER A 166 33.39 22.28 -46.78
C SER A 166 33.75 20.93 -46.14
N LEU A 167 33.02 20.51 -45.09
CA LEU A 167 33.23 19.24 -44.40
C LEU A 167 33.19 18.01 -45.34
N PRO A 168 32.20 17.84 -46.25
CA PRO A 168 32.16 16.68 -47.15
C PRO A 168 33.35 16.62 -48.11
N GLU A 169 33.82 17.77 -48.60
CA GLU A 169 34.99 17.83 -49.48
C GLU A 169 36.27 17.42 -48.73
N MET A 170 36.42 17.89 -47.49
CA MET A 170 37.54 17.51 -46.62
C MET A 170 37.53 16.01 -46.31
N VAL A 171 36.35 15.44 -46.02
CA VAL A 171 36.17 14.00 -45.82
C VAL A 171 36.53 13.21 -47.08
N ALA A 172 36.12 13.67 -48.26
CA ALA A 172 36.47 13.03 -49.52
C ALA A 172 37.99 13.08 -49.79
N LYS A 173 38.66 14.21 -49.52
CA LYS A 173 40.12 14.33 -49.63
C LYS A 173 40.83 13.38 -48.66
N LYS A 174 40.35 13.29 -47.42
CA LYS A 174 40.88 12.36 -46.41
C LYS A 174 40.73 10.91 -46.87
N SER A 175 39.53 10.51 -47.32
CA SER A 175 39.28 9.14 -47.79
C SER A 175 40.16 8.76 -48.98
N ARG A 176 40.40 9.68 -49.93
CA ARG A 176 41.31 9.43 -51.06
C ARG A 176 42.76 9.30 -50.61
N ALA A 177 43.19 10.13 -49.65
CA ALA A 177 44.53 10.02 -49.08
C ALA A 177 44.73 8.68 -48.37
N GLU A 178 43.74 8.21 -47.60
CA GLU A 178 43.75 6.90 -46.94
C GLU A 178 43.77 5.74 -47.95
N GLU A 179 43.09 5.86 -49.09
CA GLU A 179 43.13 4.84 -50.15
C GLU A 179 44.49 4.77 -50.86
N VAL A 180 45.09 5.93 -51.15
CA VAL A 180 46.44 6.01 -51.71
C VAL A 180 47.48 5.47 -50.73
N GLU A 181 47.36 5.80 -49.44
CA GLU A 181 48.21 5.26 -48.38
C GLU A 181 48.19 3.73 -48.37
N LYS A 182 46.98 3.12 -48.37
CA LYS A 182 46.81 1.66 -48.44
C LYS A 182 47.48 1.05 -49.66
N TYR A 183 47.30 1.66 -50.83
CA TYR A 183 47.91 1.16 -52.06
C TYR A 183 49.45 1.24 -52.05
N VAL A 184 50.00 2.32 -51.49
CA VAL A 184 51.46 2.46 -51.33
C VAL A 184 52.00 1.43 -50.35
N THR A 185 51.35 1.21 -49.22
CA THR A 185 51.79 0.20 -48.24
C THR A 185 51.71 -1.23 -48.80
N GLN A 186 50.66 -1.56 -49.57
CA GLN A 186 50.47 -2.90 -50.14
C GLN A 186 51.42 -3.21 -51.31
N LYS A 187 51.93 -2.20 -52.02
CA LYS A 187 52.89 -2.37 -53.13
C LYS A 187 54.35 -2.51 -52.64
N ILE A 188 54.63 -2.14 -51.39
CA ILE A 188 55.97 -2.19 -50.78
C ILE A 188 56.22 -3.53 -50.08
N GLU A 189 55.17 -4.31 -49.79
CA GLU A 189 55.24 -5.74 -49.41
C GLU A 189 55.26 -6.66 -50.64
#